data_AF-A0A915V0Q4-F1
#
_entry.id   AF-A0A915V0Q4-F1
#
_cell.length_a   1.000
_cell.length_b   1.000
_cell.length_c   1.000
_cell.angle_alpha   90.00
_cell.angle_beta   90.00
_cell.angle_gamma   90.00
#
_symmetry.space_group_name_H-M   'P 1'
#
loop_
_entity.id
_entity.type
_entity.pdbx_description
1 polymer ?
#
loop_
_entity_poly.entity_id
_entity_poly.type
_entity_poly.pdbx_seq_one_letter_code
_entity_poly.pdbx_strand_id
1 'polypeptide(L)'
;MAIQTYRPTTATIARFNWDGTSVVSVYFVSDDGLAIFINGQPLGEWGKGWRQSGCVNPAPGCFNFTPVPTQMIPSAMLQPGSNVIAVDRWNAATCCFAYLDVTLYGSGKPPVNPAKTTPILFVLGWRGAPTNPPGVQNCTPDYKNRFVDDETVDAYFNRLDNDLRPHYPIYYAHLITNPCWTSPLAENASHLKNSIERVKNAEQQRTGVRPGKVILIGHSMGGLVSRAYVEGSRYAGDVEAIFTLGSPHDGIPIESLIDYLELIGAKAQAAGYVALGVYCLVSQPVVCEFSETGMRIFNLLHKRRAGVRYYTISGNAPFDDLNNFGKVMSLLIEGPDDGIVPTLSGNGLDDDALPLPTDENHGSFGPNSYFKRGAEPAEPSRTFTDCLSKVLVAGSLGEPWVARAVSAVQDGTERFISRVPLATNVLRSNESLTREVSIEGGPALFAAQAQTGTLSFTLVAPDGSVIDPAFAAATPSLVTFKVEDGIALYEIATAQAGTWKMVTRMSDAPPDGAEVITFAAFGGNQQLQGAADRLWYVPGSTVILTATLSGSVASATVTASLSRADSVTDAFTLSRHPPACFAANTSCRTRPDTWK
;
A
#
# COMPACT_ATOMS: atom_id res chain seq x y z
N MET A 1 -8.86 -22.57 5.90
CA MET A 1 -9.90 -22.32 4.89
C MET A 1 -10.95 -21.43 5.52
N ALA A 2 -10.96 -20.15 5.19
CA ALA A 2 -12.01 -19.24 5.65
C ALA A 2 -13.25 -19.36 4.76
N ILE A 3 -14.45 -19.39 5.35
CA ILE A 3 -15.73 -19.48 4.66
C ILE A 3 -16.57 -18.27 5.09
N GLN A 4 -16.86 -17.35 4.17
CA GLN A 4 -17.65 -16.15 4.49
C GLN A 4 -19.06 -16.24 3.91
N THR A 5 -20.06 -15.79 4.67
CA THR A 5 -21.48 -16.07 4.40
C THR A 5 -22.33 -14.80 4.44
N TYR A 6 -22.84 -14.37 3.28
CA TYR A 6 -23.47 -13.06 3.11
C TYR A 6 -25.01 -13.08 3.06
N ARG A 7 -25.65 -14.26 3.00
CA ARG A 7 -27.12 -14.35 2.88
C ARG A 7 -27.79 -14.98 4.10
N PRO A 8 -28.90 -14.41 4.60
CA PRO A 8 -29.55 -14.84 5.83
C PRO A 8 -30.31 -16.18 5.75
N THR A 9 -30.29 -16.88 4.60
CA THR A 9 -31.14 -18.07 4.39
C THR A 9 -30.52 -19.22 3.59
N THR A 10 -29.21 -19.19 3.29
CA THR A 10 -28.57 -20.29 2.54
C THR A 10 -27.45 -20.93 3.36
N ALA A 11 -27.58 -22.24 3.58
CA ALA A 11 -26.49 -23.06 4.10
C ALA A 11 -25.23 -22.81 3.26
N THR A 12 -24.11 -22.49 3.91
CA THR A 12 -22.85 -22.30 3.21
C THR A 12 -22.05 -23.58 3.22
N ILE A 13 -21.53 -23.95 2.05
CA ILE A 13 -20.82 -25.21 1.84
C ILE A 13 -19.40 -24.91 1.40
N ALA A 14 -18.44 -25.61 1.98
CA ALA A 14 -17.04 -25.55 1.59
C ALA A 14 -16.44 -26.95 1.53
N ARG A 15 -15.38 -27.10 0.72
CA ARG A 15 -14.70 -28.37 0.52
C ARG A 15 -13.27 -28.28 0.99
N PHE A 16 -12.77 -29.33 1.63
CA PHE A 16 -11.38 -29.43 2.02
C PHE A 16 -10.84 -30.85 1.84
N ASN A 17 -9.53 -30.97 1.61
CA ASN A 17 -8.88 -32.28 1.56
C ASN A 17 -8.32 -32.65 2.94
N TRP A 18 -8.48 -33.92 3.32
CA TRP A 18 -7.92 -34.50 4.54
C TRP A 18 -7.02 -35.69 4.18
N ASP A 19 -5.86 -35.77 4.81
CA ASP A 19 -4.84 -36.81 4.52
C ASP A 19 -5.15 -38.17 5.19
N GLY A 20 -6.22 -38.26 5.98
CA GLY A 20 -6.59 -39.47 6.73
C GLY A 20 -5.96 -39.61 8.10
N THR A 21 -5.04 -38.72 8.48
CA THR A 21 -4.24 -38.82 9.72
C THR A 21 -4.23 -37.55 10.56
N SER A 22 -4.42 -36.40 9.93
CA SER A 22 -4.40 -35.09 10.57
C SER A 22 -5.56 -34.89 11.52
N VAL A 23 -5.34 -34.13 12.59
CA VAL A 23 -6.41 -33.71 13.49
C VAL A 23 -7.14 -32.53 12.86
N VAL A 24 -8.45 -32.63 12.72
CA VAL A 24 -9.28 -31.54 12.17
C VAL A 24 -10.12 -30.92 13.27
N SER A 25 -10.15 -29.60 13.30
CA SER A 25 -10.99 -28.82 14.20
C SER A 25 -11.64 -27.66 13.46
N VAL A 26 -12.78 -27.18 13.93
CA VAL A 26 -13.43 -25.98 13.40
C VAL A 26 -13.53 -24.91 14.48
N TYR A 27 -13.05 -23.72 14.13
CA TYR A 27 -13.24 -22.49 14.90
C TYR A 27 -14.29 -21.65 14.20
N PHE A 28 -15.09 -20.91 14.95
CA PHE A 28 -16.02 -19.96 14.34
C PHE A 28 -16.43 -18.90 15.33
N VAL A 29 -16.86 -17.79 14.76
CA VAL A 29 -17.30 -16.64 15.51
C VAL A 29 -18.62 -16.20 14.94
N SER A 30 -19.64 -16.18 15.79
CA SER A 30 -20.99 -15.84 15.38
C SER A 30 -21.63 -15.01 16.47
N ASP A 31 -22.36 -13.99 16.06
CA ASP A 31 -23.36 -13.31 16.87
C ASP A 31 -24.76 -13.97 16.71
N ASP A 32 -24.92 -14.82 15.69
CA ASP A 32 -26.13 -15.57 15.36
C ASP A 32 -26.07 -17.04 15.80
N GLY A 33 -27.22 -17.72 15.71
CA GLY A 33 -27.33 -19.17 15.88
C GLY A 33 -26.92 -19.95 14.63
N LEU A 34 -26.26 -21.08 14.80
CA LEU A 34 -25.80 -21.92 13.69
C LEU A 34 -25.70 -23.41 14.04
N ALA A 35 -25.80 -24.24 13.00
CA ALA A 35 -25.46 -25.66 13.00
C ALA A 35 -24.32 -25.92 12.02
N ILE A 36 -23.39 -26.80 12.39
CA ILE A 36 -22.29 -27.23 11.51
C ILE A 36 -22.49 -28.70 11.16
N PHE A 37 -22.27 -29.03 9.89
CA PHE A 37 -22.33 -30.37 9.35
C PHE A 37 -21.03 -30.71 8.63
N ILE A 38 -20.54 -31.94 8.81
CA ILE A 38 -19.37 -32.48 8.11
C ILE A 38 -19.81 -33.70 7.33
N ASN A 39 -19.65 -33.66 6.00
CA ASN A 39 -20.12 -34.71 5.09
C ASN A 39 -21.58 -35.11 5.34
N GLY A 40 -22.43 -34.12 5.66
CA GLY A 40 -23.85 -34.32 5.99
C GLY A 40 -24.15 -34.77 7.42
N GLN A 41 -23.14 -35.06 8.24
CA GLN A 41 -23.30 -35.41 9.66
C GLN A 41 -23.26 -34.16 10.55
N PRO A 42 -24.20 -33.98 11.50
CA PRO A 42 -24.19 -32.83 12.38
C PRO A 42 -22.99 -32.91 13.35
N LEU A 43 -22.15 -31.88 13.33
CA LEU A 43 -21.07 -31.69 14.31
C LEU A 43 -21.61 -31.07 15.61
N GLY A 44 -22.56 -30.14 15.49
CA GLY A 44 -23.19 -29.50 16.64
C GLY A 44 -24.00 -28.25 16.27
N GLU A 45 -24.61 -27.64 17.29
CA GLU A 45 -25.43 -26.43 17.20
C GLU A 45 -25.04 -25.44 18.30
N TRP A 46 -25.00 -24.15 17.97
CA TRP A 46 -24.62 -23.07 18.87
C TRP A 46 -25.52 -21.84 18.68
N GLY A 47 -25.73 -21.05 19.73
CA GLY A 47 -26.53 -19.82 19.66
C GLY A 47 -28.05 -20.04 19.47
N LYS A 48 -28.71 -20.76 20.39
CA LYS A 48 -30.12 -21.15 20.25
C LYS A 48 -31.12 -19.98 20.35
N GLY A 49 -31.29 -19.19 19.29
CA GLY A 49 -32.40 -18.24 19.10
C GLY A 49 -32.44 -17.04 20.06
N TRP A 50 -33.10 -15.96 19.65
CA TRP A 50 -33.11 -14.66 20.34
C TRP A 50 -33.70 -14.63 21.78
N ARG A 51 -34.21 -15.76 22.28
CA ARG A 51 -34.85 -15.87 23.60
C ARG A 51 -34.29 -16.96 24.53
N GLN A 52 -33.27 -17.71 24.14
CA GLN A 52 -32.65 -18.70 25.05
C GLN A 52 -31.35 -18.19 25.65
N SER A 53 -30.95 -18.78 26.77
CA SER A 53 -29.66 -18.52 27.43
C SER A 53 -28.51 -18.74 26.42
N GLY A 54 -27.67 -17.72 26.24
CA GLY A 54 -26.59 -17.72 25.25
C GLY A 54 -26.81 -16.81 24.03
N CYS A 55 -27.89 -16.02 24.01
CA CYS A 55 -28.08 -15.00 22.98
C CYS A 55 -27.42 -13.66 23.37
N VAL A 56 -26.66 -13.04 22.46
CA VAL A 56 -25.67 -11.99 22.78
C VAL A 56 -25.99 -10.64 22.13
N ASN A 57 -27.23 -10.40 21.71
CA ASN A 57 -27.65 -9.09 21.19
C ASN A 57 -28.56 -8.33 22.17
N PRO A 58 -28.02 -7.68 23.21
CA PRO A 58 -28.63 -6.45 23.69
C PRO A 58 -28.38 -5.38 22.63
N ALA A 59 -29.45 -4.97 21.93
CA ALA A 59 -29.43 -3.83 21.03
C ALA A 59 -28.77 -2.61 21.69
N PRO A 60 -28.00 -1.77 20.94
CA PRO A 60 -28.08 -1.59 19.48
C PRO A 60 -26.80 -1.92 18.68
N GLY A 61 -25.79 -2.60 19.25
CA GLY A 61 -24.55 -2.90 18.54
C GLY A 61 -24.45 -4.34 18.06
N CYS A 62 -24.78 -4.62 16.79
CA CYS A 62 -24.64 -5.95 16.16
C CYS A 62 -23.19 -6.31 15.80
N PHE A 63 -22.25 -6.15 16.74
CA PHE A 63 -20.81 -6.36 16.49
C PHE A 63 -20.11 -7.20 17.57
N ASN A 64 -20.86 -7.77 18.51
CA ASN A 64 -20.31 -8.64 19.55
C ASN A 64 -20.27 -10.09 19.05
N PHE A 65 -19.32 -10.32 18.15
CA PHE A 65 -18.84 -11.62 17.74
C PHE A 65 -18.48 -12.47 18.97
N THR A 66 -19.24 -13.54 19.22
CA THR A 66 -18.92 -14.47 20.31
C THR A 66 -18.11 -15.63 19.75
N PRO A 67 -16.87 -15.84 20.20
CA PRO A 67 -16.11 -17.03 19.84
C PRO A 67 -16.87 -18.24 20.36
N VAL A 68 -17.17 -19.18 19.47
CA VAL A 68 -17.63 -20.48 19.93
C VAL A 68 -16.41 -21.34 20.23
N PRO A 69 -16.41 -22.12 21.34
CA PRO A 69 -15.32 -23.03 21.61
C PRO A 69 -15.04 -23.89 20.38
N THR A 70 -13.78 -24.01 19.98
CA THR A 70 -13.42 -24.85 18.85
C THR A 70 -13.90 -26.27 19.06
N GLN A 71 -14.39 -26.85 17.97
CA GLN A 71 -14.94 -28.19 17.95
C GLN A 71 -13.98 -29.10 17.20
N MET A 72 -13.55 -30.16 17.87
CA MET A 72 -12.81 -31.24 17.24
C MET A 72 -13.75 -31.99 16.31
N ILE A 73 -13.36 -32.16 15.05
CA ILE A 73 -14.12 -32.98 14.10
C ILE A 73 -13.69 -34.43 14.31
N PRO A 74 -14.60 -35.33 14.75
CA PRO A 74 -14.26 -36.73 14.89
C PRO A 74 -13.76 -37.30 13.56
N SER A 75 -12.69 -38.10 13.58
CA SER A 75 -12.16 -38.75 12.37
C SER A 75 -13.21 -39.62 11.66
N ALA A 76 -14.20 -40.14 12.40
CA ALA A 76 -15.34 -40.87 11.85
C ALA A 76 -16.30 -40.02 10.99
N MET A 77 -16.24 -38.68 11.10
CA MET A 77 -16.98 -37.76 10.22
C MET A 77 -16.18 -37.39 8.96
N LEU A 78 -14.92 -37.80 8.86
CA LEU A 78 -14.01 -37.46 7.78
C LEU A 78 -13.71 -38.67 6.90
N GLN A 79 -13.35 -38.42 5.64
CA GLN A 79 -12.85 -39.41 4.70
C GLN A 79 -11.52 -38.94 4.08
N PRO A 80 -10.53 -39.82 3.86
CA PRO A 80 -9.32 -39.44 3.13
C PRO A 80 -9.67 -38.82 1.76
N GLY A 81 -9.03 -37.71 1.41
CA GLY A 81 -9.37 -36.90 0.24
C GLY A 81 -10.42 -35.84 0.56
N SER A 82 -11.40 -35.65 -0.33
CA SER A 82 -12.33 -34.52 -0.28
C SER A 82 -13.41 -34.71 0.79
N ASN A 83 -13.55 -33.71 1.65
CA ASN A 83 -14.59 -33.55 2.66
C ASN A 83 -15.39 -32.28 2.37
N VAL A 84 -16.60 -32.22 2.93
CA VAL A 84 -17.51 -31.08 2.83
C VAL A 84 -17.86 -30.61 4.23
N ILE A 85 -17.73 -29.32 4.51
CA ILE A 85 -18.31 -28.67 5.67
C ILE A 85 -19.47 -27.80 5.21
N ALA A 86 -20.63 -27.95 5.85
CA ALA A 86 -21.79 -27.11 5.64
C ALA A 86 -22.16 -26.41 6.93
N VAL A 87 -22.53 -25.13 6.85
CA VAL A 87 -22.98 -24.35 8.00
C VAL A 87 -24.35 -23.76 7.69
N ASP A 88 -25.31 -24.16 8.51
CA ASP A 88 -26.67 -23.64 8.51
C ASP A 88 -26.77 -22.56 9.58
N ARG A 89 -27.36 -21.41 9.25
CA ARG A 89 -27.48 -20.26 10.15
C ARG A 89 -28.94 -19.92 10.32
N TRP A 90 -29.35 -19.60 11.54
CA TRP A 90 -30.67 -19.05 11.83
C TRP A 90 -30.56 -17.78 12.66
N ASN A 91 -31.62 -16.97 12.60
CA ASN A 91 -31.71 -15.68 13.32
C ASN A 91 -30.79 -14.57 12.79
N ALA A 92 -30.20 -14.72 11.60
CA ALA A 92 -29.47 -13.65 10.94
C ALA A 92 -30.42 -12.47 10.62
N ALA A 93 -30.39 -11.44 11.46
CA ALA A 93 -30.98 -10.16 11.10
C ALA A 93 -30.24 -9.66 9.84
N THR A 94 -30.98 -9.06 8.90
CA THR A 94 -30.53 -8.67 7.55
C THR A 94 -29.30 -7.74 7.50
N CYS A 95 -28.73 -7.35 8.64
CA CYS A 95 -27.65 -6.39 8.78
C CYS A 95 -26.33 -6.95 9.36
N CYS A 96 -26.23 -8.24 9.71
CA CYS A 96 -25.05 -8.78 10.43
C CYS A 96 -24.22 -9.72 9.54
N PHE A 97 -22.89 -9.57 9.58
CA PHE A 97 -21.95 -10.45 8.90
C PHE A 97 -21.60 -11.62 9.82
N ALA A 98 -21.74 -12.87 9.38
CA ALA A 98 -21.13 -13.99 10.11
C ALA A 98 -19.84 -14.42 9.43
N TYR A 99 -18.83 -14.67 10.27
CA TYR A 99 -17.48 -15.00 9.85
C TYR A 99 -17.12 -16.42 10.36
N LEU A 100 -17.01 -17.38 9.43
CA LEU A 100 -16.64 -18.76 9.74
C LEU A 100 -15.21 -19.01 9.26
N ASP A 101 -14.31 -19.40 10.16
CA ASP A 101 -12.93 -19.72 9.81
C ASP A 101 -12.59 -21.16 10.15
N VAL A 102 -12.55 -22.01 9.13
CA VAL A 102 -12.22 -23.42 9.28
C VAL A 102 -10.71 -23.59 9.15
N THR A 103 -10.02 -23.57 10.29
CA THR A 103 -8.57 -23.86 10.33
C THR A 103 -8.33 -25.38 10.39
N LEU A 104 -7.68 -25.92 9.36
CA LEU A 104 -7.25 -27.34 9.33
C LEU A 104 -5.81 -27.41 9.82
N TYR A 105 -5.54 -28.20 10.87
CA TYR A 105 -4.18 -28.44 11.35
C TYR A 105 -3.64 -29.74 10.74
N GLY A 106 -2.68 -29.63 9.83
CA GLY A 106 -1.95 -30.79 9.33
C GLY A 106 -1.05 -31.38 10.42
N SER A 107 -1.13 -32.68 10.69
CA SER A 107 -0.14 -33.40 11.49
C SER A 107 1.15 -33.51 10.69
N GLY A 108 2.01 -32.49 10.75
CA GLY A 108 3.28 -32.51 10.02
C GLY A 108 3.95 -31.16 9.76
N LYS A 109 3.39 -30.02 10.21
CA LYS A 109 4.16 -28.77 10.14
C LYS A 109 5.40 -28.88 11.06
N PRO A 110 6.57 -28.39 10.61
CA PRO A 110 7.83 -28.58 11.32
C PRO A 110 7.70 -28.14 12.79
N PRO A 111 8.44 -28.78 13.71
CA PRO A 111 8.35 -28.45 15.12
C PRO A 111 8.74 -26.98 15.30
N VAL A 112 7.73 -26.14 15.55
CA VAL A 112 7.95 -24.79 16.07
C VAL A 112 8.79 -24.96 17.32
N ASN A 113 9.90 -24.22 17.43
CA ASN A 113 10.75 -24.27 18.60
C ASN A 113 9.89 -24.02 19.86
N PRO A 114 9.74 -25.02 20.76
CA PRO A 114 8.84 -24.91 21.91
C PRO A 114 9.26 -23.80 22.89
N ALA A 115 10.46 -23.23 22.75
CA ALA A 115 10.93 -22.10 23.53
C ALA A 115 10.33 -20.75 23.12
N LYS A 116 9.75 -20.60 21.92
CA LYS A 116 9.15 -19.34 21.44
C LYS A 116 7.66 -19.52 21.18
N THR A 117 6.85 -19.18 22.18
CA THR A 117 5.40 -19.38 22.19
C THR A 117 4.59 -18.17 21.73
N THR A 118 5.23 -17.00 21.53
CA THR A 118 4.54 -15.81 21.01
C THR A 118 4.33 -15.96 19.50
N PRO A 119 3.08 -16.06 18.98
CA PRO A 119 2.83 -16.15 17.54
C PRO A 119 3.08 -14.80 16.85
N ILE A 120 3.47 -14.87 15.56
CA ILE A 120 3.56 -13.71 14.67
C ILE A 120 2.27 -13.61 13.86
N LEU A 121 1.72 -12.39 13.79
CA LEU A 121 0.58 -12.04 12.97
C LEU A 121 1.00 -10.99 11.93
N PHE A 122 0.97 -11.39 10.66
CA PHE A 122 1.21 -10.50 9.53
C PHE A 122 -0.01 -9.63 9.24
N VAL A 123 0.20 -8.34 9.03
CA VAL A 123 -0.85 -7.34 8.81
C VAL A 123 -0.61 -6.67 7.47
N LEU A 124 -1.41 -7.05 6.46
CA LEU A 124 -1.23 -6.57 5.09
C LEU A 124 -1.51 -5.08 4.92
N GLY A 125 -0.94 -4.53 3.84
CA GLY A 125 -1.09 -3.13 3.46
C GLY A 125 -2.31 -2.83 2.58
N TRP A 126 -2.33 -1.62 2.04
CA TRP A 126 -3.32 -1.18 1.07
C TRP A 126 -3.17 -1.97 -0.23
N ARG A 127 -4.29 -2.42 -0.80
CA ARG A 127 -4.31 -3.27 -2.00
C ARG A 127 -4.55 -2.52 -3.30
N GLY A 128 -4.30 -1.22 -3.30
CA GLY A 128 -4.40 -0.38 -4.48
C GLY A 128 -5.83 -0.04 -4.86
N ALA A 129 -6.03 0.18 -6.16
CA ALA A 129 -7.24 0.68 -6.76
C ALA A 129 -7.63 -0.15 -8.00
N PRO A 130 -8.87 -0.06 -8.49
CA PRO A 130 -9.27 -0.81 -9.69
C PRO A 130 -8.61 -0.17 -10.90
N THR A 131 -7.75 -0.90 -11.60
CA THR A 131 -6.97 -0.40 -12.74
C THR A 131 -7.67 -0.59 -14.09
N ASN A 132 -8.83 -1.27 -14.14
CA ASN A 132 -9.56 -1.57 -15.37
C ASN A 132 -11.09 -1.49 -15.20
N PRO A 133 -11.87 -1.17 -16.26
CA PRO A 133 -13.34 -1.05 -16.21
C PRO A 133 -14.10 -2.28 -15.64
N PRO A 134 -13.72 -3.54 -15.97
CA PRO A 134 -14.35 -4.72 -15.34
C PRO A 134 -14.08 -4.79 -13.83
N GLY A 135 -12.94 -4.25 -13.37
CA GLY A 135 -12.59 -4.17 -11.95
C GLY A 135 -13.53 -3.25 -11.17
N VAL A 136 -13.93 -2.13 -11.78
CA VAL A 136 -14.91 -1.19 -11.19
C VAL A 136 -16.31 -1.80 -11.17
N GLN A 137 -16.71 -2.53 -12.22
CA GLN A 137 -18.01 -3.23 -12.28
C GLN A 137 -18.15 -4.32 -11.20
N ASN A 138 -17.04 -4.88 -10.73
CA ASN A 138 -17.00 -5.90 -9.69
C ASN A 138 -16.99 -5.34 -8.26
N CYS A 139 -17.06 -4.02 -8.07
CA CYS A 139 -17.12 -3.37 -6.75
C CYS A 139 -18.51 -3.47 -6.10
N THR A 140 -19.07 -4.67 -6.01
CA THR A 140 -20.34 -4.92 -5.32
C THR A 140 -20.22 -4.62 -3.82
N PRO A 141 -21.32 -4.31 -3.12
CA PRO A 141 -21.29 -4.14 -1.66
C PRO A 141 -20.67 -5.34 -0.92
N ASP A 142 -20.90 -6.56 -1.41
CA ASP A 142 -20.31 -7.79 -0.86
C ASP A 142 -18.79 -7.81 -1.05
N TYR A 143 -18.30 -7.44 -2.23
CA TYR A 143 -16.86 -7.39 -2.51
C TYR A 143 -16.16 -6.31 -1.67
N LYS A 144 -16.77 -5.14 -1.53
CA LYS A 144 -16.20 -4.04 -0.72
C LYS A 144 -15.98 -4.46 0.74
N ASN A 145 -16.87 -5.25 1.31
CA ASN A 145 -16.81 -5.71 2.70
C ASN A 145 -16.10 -7.06 2.88
N ARG A 146 -15.43 -7.57 1.84
CA ARG A 146 -14.76 -8.87 1.89
C ARG A 146 -13.41 -8.78 2.60
N PHE A 147 -13.22 -9.65 3.58
CA PHE A 147 -11.90 -9.88 4.18
C PHE A 147 -10.95 -10.51 3.17
N VAL A 148 -9.69 -10.10 3.22
CA VAL A 148 -8.64 -10.79 2.45
C VAL A 148 -8.38 -12.16 3.08
N ASP A 149 -8.40 -13.19 2.24
CA ASP A 149 -8.12 -14.57 2.66
C ASP A 149 -6.63 -14.83 2.87
N ASP A 150 -6.32 -15.82 3.71
CA ASP A 150 -4.95 -16.16 4.11
C ASP A 150 -4.03 -16.47 2.94
N GLU A 151 -4.53 -17.17 1.91
CA GLU A 151 -3.73 -17.52 0.72
C GLU A 151 -3.27 -16.26 -0.01
N THR A 152 -4.15 -15.28 -0.13
CA THR A 152 -3.79 -14.00 -0.74
C THR A 152 -2.81 -13.20 0.13
N VAL A 153 -2.89 -13.29 1.45
CA VAL A 153 -1.93 -12.62 2.36
C VAL A 153 -0.57 -13.33 2.37
N ASP A 154 -0.55 -14.67 2.35
CA ASP A 154 0.66 -15.49 2.20
C ASP A 154 1.39 -15.13 0.90
N ALA A 155 0.66 -15.08 -0.23
CA ALA A 155 1.21 -14.63 -1.50
C ALA A 155 1.74 -13.17 -1.47
N TYR A 156 1.11 -12.30 -0.68
CA TYR A 156 1.51 -10.90 -0.51
C TYR A 156 2.86 -10.75 0.22
N PHE A 157 3.04 -11.46 1.34
CA PHE A 157 4.30 -11.46 2.10
C PHE A 157 5.36 -12.39 1.50
N ASN A 158 4.97 -13.17 0.49
CA ASN A 158 5.83 -13.95 -0.40
C ASN A 158 6.79 -14.89 0.36
N ARG A 159 8.05 -14.48 0.53
CA ARG A 159 9.09 -15.31 1.14
C ARG A 159 9.27 -15.02 2.62
N LEU A 160 8.97 -13.80 3.06
CA LEU A 160 9.33 -13.35 4.40
C LEU A 160 8.69 -14.21 5.50
N ASP A 161 7.46 -14.65 5.29
CA ASP A 161 6.75 -15.51 6.22
C ASP A 161 7.35 -16.94 6.24
N ASN A 162 7.78 -17.46 5.10
CA ASN A 162 8.51 -18.73 4.97
C ASN A 162 9.86 -18.69 5.66
N ASP A 163 10.57 -17.56 5.61
CA ASP A 163 11.84 -17.38 6.31
C ASP A 163 11.65 -17.33 7.85
N LEU A 164 10.47 -16.89 8.33
CA LEU A 164 10.13 -16.85 9.77
C LEU A 164 9.45 -18.12 10.31
N ARG A 165 8.79 -18.89 9.43
CA ARG A 165 8.02 -20.09 9.78
C ARG A 165 8.80 -21.17 10.55
N PRO A 166 10.12 -21.38 10.33
CA PRO A 166 10.91 -22.31 11.14
C PRO A 166 11.07 -21.88 12.61
N HIS A 167 10.80 -20.60 12.93
CA HIS A 167 11.09 -20.01 14.23
C HIS A 167 9.84 -19.65 15.03
N TYR A 168 8.71 -19.39 14.36
CA TYR A 168 7.49 -18.88 14.98
C TYR A 168 6.22 -19.52 14.38
N PRO A 169 5.12 -19.65 15.16
CA PRO A 169 3.79 -19.81 14.60
C PRO A 169 3.42 -18.56 13.80
N ILE A 170 3.07 -18.74 12.53
CA ILE A 170 2.74 -17.64 11.60
C ILE A 170 1.24 -17.63 11.29
N TYR A 171 0.65 -16.45 11.36
CA TYR A 171 -0.76 -16.17 11.07
C TYR A 171 -0.92 -14.88 10.27
N TYR A 172 -2.10 -14.68 9.68
CA TYR A 172 -2.45 -13.50 8.88
C TYR A 172 -3.67 -12.79 9.45
N ALA A 173 -3.62 -11.45 9.45
CA ALA A 173 -4.73 -10.61 9.89
C ALA A 173 -5.79 -10.55 8.81
N HIS A 174 -7.06 -10.60 9.21
CA HIS A 174 -8.18 -10.44 8.29
C HIS A 174 -8.63 -9.01 8.31
N LEU A 175 -8.20 -8.27 7.30
CA LEU A 175 -8.56 -6.87 7.10
C LEU A 175 -9.49 -6.73 5.90
N ILE A 176 -10.29 -5.67 5.90
CA ILE A 176 -11.07 -5.25 4.75
C ILE A 176 -10.19 -4.27 3.97
N THR A 177 -9.50 -4.81 2.96
CA THR A 177 -8.72 -4.04 1.99
C THR A 177 -8.70 -4.75 0.65
N ASN A 178 -9.17 -4.07 -0.38
CA ASN A 178 -9.21 -4.55 -1.75
C ASN A 178 -9.23 -3.34 -2.70
N PRO A 179 -9.02 -3.56 -4.01
CA PRO A 179 -9.02 -2.47 -5.00
C PRO A 179 -10.28 -1.59 -4.98
N CYS A 180 -11.43 -2.13 -4.56
CA CYS A 180 -12.70 -1.40 -4.55
C CYS A 180 -12.99 -0.66 -3.23
N TRP A 181 -12.46 -1.18 -2.12
CA TRP A 181 -12.64 -0.62 -0.80
C TRP A 181 -11.55 -1.01 0.17
N THR A 182 -11.08 -0.03 0.94
CA THR A 182 -10.28 -0.27 2.14
C THR A 182 -10.88 0.51 3.30
N SER A 183 -11.29 -0.21 4.33
CA SER A 183 -11.94 0.38 5.49
C SER A 183 -10.99 1.33 6.24
N PRO A 184 -11.53 2.35 6.95
CA PRO A 184 -10.74 3.24 7.78
C PRO A 184 -9.82 2.49 8.76
N LEU A 185 -8.70 3.09 9.15
CA LEU A 185 -7.71 2.53 10.07
C LEU A 185 -8.35 2.07 11.38
N ALA A 186 -9.29 2.84 11.94
CA ALA A 186 -9.98 2.49 13.19
C ALA A 186 -10.87 1.24 13.07
N GLU A 187 -11.49 1.05 11.91
CA GLU A 187 -12.31 -0.13 11.61
C GLU A 187 -11.42 -1.35 11.41
N ASN A 188 -10.39 -1.23 10.56
CA ASN A 188 -9.40 -2.28 10.36
C ASN A 188 -8.64 -2.64 11.65
N ALA A 189 -8.41 -1.71 12.57
CA ALA A 189 -7.87 -1.98 13.91
C ALA A 189 -8.79 -2.88 14.75
N SER A 190 -10.10 -2.77 14.55
CA SER A 190 -11.09 -3.62 15.21
C SER A 190 -11.07 -5.04 14.63
N HIS A 191 -10.89 -5.15 13.32
CA HIS A 191 -10.69 -6.45 12.66
C HIS A 191 -9.36 -7.10 13.05
N LEU A 192 -8.30 -6.31 13.23
CA LEU A 192 -7.02 -6.76 13.75
C LEU A 192 -7.17 -7.32 15.17
N LYS A 193 -7.88 -6.63 16.07
CA LYS A 193 -8.19 -7.15 17.42
C LYS A 193 -8.84 -8.53 17.37
N ASN A 194 -9.84 -8.72 16.50
CA ASN A 194 -10.52 -10.01 16.35
C ASN A 194 -9.56 -11.08 15.78
N SER A 195 -8.68 -10.70 14.85
CA SER A 195 -7.65 -11.59 14.31
C SER A 195 -6.67 -12.04 15.39
N ILE A 196 -6.25 -11.15 16.29
CA ILE A 196 -5.38 -11.49 17.44
C ILE A 196 -6.05 -12.52 18.36
N GLU A 197 -7.34 -12.32 18.68
CA GLU A 197 -8.08 -13.27 19.51
C GLU A 197 -8.26 -14.63 18.82
N ARG A 198 -8.49 -14.65 17.51
CA ARG A 198 -8.49 -15.89 16.72
C ARG A 198 -7.15 -16.62 16.84
N VAL A 199 -6.04 -15.92 16.65
CA VAL A 199 -4.68 -16.50 16.75
C VAL A 199 -4.43 -17.09 18.13
N LYS A 200 -4.80 -16.37 19.20
CA LYS A 200 -4.62 -16.86 20.57
C LYS A 200 -5.44 -18.13 20.82
N ASN A 201 -6.66 -18.19 20.31
CA ASN A 201 -7.51 -19.39 20.43
C ASN A 201 -6.96 -20.56 19.61
N ALA A 202 -6.49 -20.30 18.39
CA ALA A 202 -5.84 -21.28 17.52
C ALA A 202 -4.61 -21.91 18.19
N GLU A 203 -3.73 -21.08 18.78
CA GLU A 203 -2.55 -21.56 19.49
C GLU A 203 -2.89 -22.34 20.76
N GLN A 204 -3.90 -21.91 21.53
CA GLN A 204 -4.41 -22.67 22.68
C GLN A 204 -4.89 -24.06 22.28
N GLN A 205 -5.50 -24.21 21.11
CA GLN A 205 -5.96 -25.50 20.61
C GLN A 205 -4.80 -26.36 20.11
N ARG A 206 -3.87 -25.76 19.37
CA ARG A 206 -2.71 -26.45 18.81
C ARG A 206 -1.75 -26.94 19.88
N THR A 207 -1.56 -26.16 20.95
CA THR A 207 -0.49 -26.39 21.94
C THR A 207 -0.99 -26.71 23.35
N GLY A 208 -2.28 -26.50 23.64
CA GLY A 208 -2.80 -26.54 25.00
C GLY A 208 -2.48 -25.29 25.83
N VAL A 209 -1.79 -24.28 25.27
CA VAL A 209 -1.42 -23.03 25.96
C VAL A 209 -1.86 -21.83 25.14
N ARG A 210 -2.66 -20.94 25.74
CA ARG A 210 -3.09 -19.68 25.13
C ARG A 210 -1.97 -18.65 25.26
N PRO A 211 -1.43 -18.11 24.16
CA PRO A 211 -0.41 -17.08 24.25
C PRO A 211 -1.00 -15.81 24.87
N GLY A 212 -0.24 -15.19 25.76
CA GLY A 212 -0.63 -13.93 26.41
C GLY A 212 -0.54 -12.73 25.47
N LYS A 213 0.36 -12.78 24.49
CA LYS A 213 0.62 -11.70 23.52
C LYS A 213 0.90 -12.27 22.13
N VAL A 214 0.94 -11.38 21.14
CA VAL A 214 1.39 -11.64 19.77
C VAL A 214 2.46 -10.64 19.34
N ILE A 215 3.20 -10.96 18.28
CA ILE A 215 4.06 -10.00 17.55
C ILE A 215 3.35 -9.61 16.26
N LEU A 216 3.25 -8.32 15.98
CA LEU A 216 2.67 -7.80 14.73
C LEU A 216 3.79 -7.46 13.74
N ILE A 217 3.65 -7.90 12.49
CA ILE A 217 4.49 -7.44 11.37
C ILE A 217 3.56 -6.82 10.34
N GLY A 218 3.51 -5.49 10.29
CA GLY A 218 2.65 -4.73 9.40
C GLY A 218 3.40 -4.12 8.23
N HIS A 219 2.93 -4.30 7.01
CA HIS A 219 3.51 -3.64 5.83
C HIS A 219 2.63 -2.48 5.36
N SER A 220 3.23 -1.37 4.93
CA SER A 220 2.52 -0.21 4.38
C SER A 220 1.41 0.24 5.36
N MET A 221 0.18 0.41 4.90
CA MET A 221 -1.01 0.64 5.73
C MET A 221 -1.15 -0.33 6.92
N GLY A 222 -0.71 -1.59 6.81
CA GLY A 222 -0.84 -2.60 7.86
C GLY A 222 -0.09 -2.25 9.15
N GLY A 223 1.03 -1.51 9.05
CA GLY A 223 1.69 -0.97 10.24
C GLY A 223 0.88 0.16 10.89
N LEU A 224 0.18 0.98 10.10
CA LEU A 224 -0.74 2.00 10.62
C LEU A 224 -1.97 1.39 11.28
N VAL A 225 -2.54 0.31 10.71
CA VAL A 225 -3.62 -0.46 11.35
C VAL A 225 -3.16 -1.05 12.68
N SER A 226 -1.92 -1.57 12.72
CA SER A 226 -1.30 -2.09 13.96
C SER A 226 -1.18 -1.01 15.02
N ARG A 227 -0.73 0.20 14.63
CA ARG A 227 -0.69 1.37 15.52
C ARG A 227 -2.07 1.79 15.99
N ALA A 228 -3.04 1.90 15.08
CA ALA A 228 -4.41 2.29 15.42
C ALA A 228 -5.03 1.35 16.47
N TYR A 229 -4.69 0.05 16.41
CA TYR A 229 -5.08 -0.91 17.45
C TYR A 229 -4.35 -0.67 18.77
N VAL A 230 -3.01 -0.64 18.76
CA VAL A 230 -2.18 -0.62 19.99
C VAL A 230 -2.20 0.72 20.72
N GLU A 231 -2.22 1.82 19.97
CA GLU A 231 -2.23 3.19 20.48
C GLU A 231 -3.66 3.67 20.78
N GLY A 232 -4.67 2.95 20.28
CA GLY A 232 -6.09 3.27 20.47
C GLY A 232 -6.67 2.79 21.81
N SER A 233 -7.87 3.27 22.12
CA SER A 233 -8.61 2.91 23.35
C SER A 233 -9.06 1.45 23.41
N ARG A 234 -9.00 0.72 22.29
CA ARG A 234 -9.42 -0.69 22.18
C ARG A 234 -8.30 -1.70 22.44
N TYR A 235 -7.07 -1.24 22.67
CA TYR A 235 -5.93 -2.11 22.91
C TYR A 235 -6.13 -2.99 24.15
N ALA A 236 -5.98 -4.31 23.99
CA ALA A 236 -6.21 -5.28 25.06
C ALA A 236 -4.94 -5.68 25.85
N GLY A 237 -3.79 -5.03 25.61
CA GLY A 237 -2.53 -5.41 26.28
C GLY A 237 -1.89 -6.69 25.74
N ASP A 238 -2.31 -7.16 24.56
CA ASP A 238 -2.02 -8.46 23.98
C ASP A 238 -1.04 -8.40 22.80
N VAL A 239 -0.28 -7.31 22.68
CA VAL A 239 0.79 -7.15 21.69
C VAL A 239 2.12 -6.97 22.41
N GLU A 240 3.12 -7.76 22.02
CA GLU A 240 4.47 -7.72 22.57
C GLU A 240 5.38 -6.75 21.81
N ALA A 241 5.30 -6.76 20.47
CA ALA A 241 6.06 -5.90 19.59
C ALA A 241 5.31 -5.65 18.28
N ILE A 242 5.59 -4.51 17.65
CA ILE A 242 5.17 -4.16 16.29
C ILE A 242 6.44 -3.92 15.47
N PHE A 243 6.51 -4.58 14.32
CA PHE A 243 7.45 -4.29 13.25
C PHE A 243 6.66 -3.67 12.10
N THR A 244 7.06 -2.50 11.63
CA THR A 244 6.47 -1.88 10.45
C THR A 244 7.43 -1.92 9.28
N LEU A 245 6.93 -2.24 8.09
CA LEU A 245 7.71 -2.36 6.86
C LEU A 245 7.18 -1.32 5.88
N GLY A 246 7.93 -0.26 5.62
CA GLY A 246 7.53 0.84 4.72
C GLY A 246 6.22 1.51 5.12
N SER A 247 5.85 1.54 6.40
CA SER A 247 4.57 2.15 6.82
C SER A 247 4.67 3.68 6.82
N PRO A 248 3.77 4.41 6.16
CA PRO A 248 3.89 5.87 6.06
C PRO A 248 3.48 6.54 7.38
N HIS A 249 4.38 6.56 8.37
CA HIS A 249 4.10 7.09 9.72
C HIS A 249 3.91 8.60 9.73
N ASP A 250 4.59 9.33 8.86
CA ASP A 250 4.35 10.77 8.62
C ASP A 250 3.50 11.02 7.36
N GLY A 251 2.98 9.96 6.77
CA GLY A 251 2.11 9.98 5.61
C GLY A 251 2.84 9.98 4.26
N ILE A 252 2.05 9.89 3.20
CA ILE A 252 2.51 9.97 1.81
C ILE A 252 2.14 11.36 1.27
N PRO A 253 3.04 12.05 0.54
CA PRO A 253 2.72 13.30 -0.13
C PRO A 253 1.51 13.11 -1.05
N ILE A 254 0.52 13.99 -0.90
CA ILE A 254 -0.77 13.82 -1.57
C ILE A 254 -0.66 13.89 -3.10
N GLU A 255 0.27 14.70 -3.60
CA GLU A 255 0.55 14.84 -5.04
C GLU A 255 1.13 13.54 -5.60
N SER A 256 2.11 12.93 -4.92
CA SER A 256 2.67 11.63 -5.32
C SER A 256 1.61 10.53 -5.33
N LEU A 257 0.62 10.60 -4.44
CA LEU A 257 -0.49 9.65 -4.41
C LEU A 257 -1.49 9.87 -5.56
N ILE A 258 -1.75 11.12 -5.94
CA ILE A 258 -2.55 11.45 -7.13
C ILE A 258 -1.83 10.95 -8.38
N ASP A 259 -0.54 11.27 -8.52
CA ASP A 259 0.29 10.83 -9.64
C ASP A 259 0.34 9.30 -9.73
N TYR A 260 0.49 8.59 -8.59
CA TYR A 260 0.42 7.14 -8.53
C TYR A 260 -0.92 6.61 -9.06
N LEU A 261 -2.04 7.15 -8.58
CA LEU A 261 -3.38 6.73 -8.99
C LEU A 261 -3.61 6.95 -10.49
N GLU A 262 -3.11 8.06 -11.02
CA GLU A 262 -3.16 8.37 -12.44
C GLU A 262 -2.34 7.36 -13.26
N LEU A 263 -1.11 7.05 -12.84
CA LEU A 263 -0.23 6.09 -13.52
C LEU A 263 -0.74 4.65 -13.50
N ILE A 264 -1.45 4.23 -12.46
CA ILE A 264 -2.08 2.89 -12.46
C ILE A 264 -3.45 2.86 -13.16
N GLY A 265 -3.88 3.97 -13.77
CA GLY A 265 -5.17 4.05 -14.46
C GLY A 265 -6.36 3.97 -13.51
N ALA A 266 -6.16 4.25 -12.22
CA ALA A 266 -7.21 4.28 -11.23
C ALA A 266 -8.05 5.54 -11.40
N LYS A 267 -8.97 5.50 -12.37
CA LYS A 267 -9.83 6.63 -12.69
C LYS A 267 -10.74 6.97 -11.51
N ALA A 268 -10.40 8.03 -10.78
CA ALA A 268 -11.40 8.80 -10.04
C ALA A 268 -12.50 9.29 -11.03
N GLN A 269 -12.09 9.70 -12.24
CA GLN A 269 -12.98 10.34 -13.21
C GLN A 269 -14.04 9.43 -13.86
N ALA A 270 -13.79 8.14 -14.09
CA ALA A 270 -14.75 7.25 -14.77
C ALA A 270 -15.96 6.89 -13.89
N ALA A 271 -15.83 7.02 -12.57
CA ALA A 271 -16.95 6.89 -11.63
C ALA A 271 -17.53 8.25 -11.19
N GLY A 272 -17.13 9.36 -11.83
CA GLY A 272 -17.58 10.71 -11.47
C GLY A 272 -16.96 11.25 -10.18
N TYR A 273 -15.87 10.66 -9.68
CA TYR A 273 -15.12 11.21 -8.54
C TYR A 273 -14.22 12.34 -9.05
N VAL A 274 -14.74 13.56 -8.98
CA VAL A 274 -14.09 14.76 -9.55
C VAL A 274 -12.96 15.31 -8.65
N ALA A 275 -12.71 14.71 -7.48
CA ALA A 275 -11.63 15.09 -6.58
C ALA A 275 -11.16 13.92 -5.71
N LEU A 276 -9.86 13.91 -5.35
CA LEU A 276 -9.27 12.92 -4.42
C LEU A 276 -10.06 12.78 -3.13
N GLY A 277 -10.65 13.88 -2.63
CA GLY A 277 -11.53 13.84 -1.45
C GLY A 277 -12.73 12.90 -1.63
N VAL A 278 -13.32 12.82 -2.82
CA VAL A 278 -14.43 11.88 -3.08
C VAL A 278 -13.93 10.45 -3.22
N TYR A 279 -12.78 10.26 -3.87
CA TYR A 279 -12.14 8.95 -3.97
C TYR A 279 -11.83 8.38 -2.57
N CYS A 280 -11.28 9.19 -1.67
CA CYS A 280 -11.12 8.81 -0.28
C CYS A 280 -12.47 8.46 0.36
N LEU A 281 -13.44 9.37 0.33
CA LEU A 281 -14.68 9.19 1.09
C LEU A 281 -15.52 7.99 0.63
N VAL A 282 -15.48 7.64 -0.67
CA VAL A 282 -16.42 6.68 -1.27
C VAL A 282 -15.77 5.37 -1.71
N SER A 283 -14.47 5.39 -1.99
CA SER A 283 -13.74 4.23 -2.50
C SER A 283 -12.63 3.78 -1.58
N GLN A 284 -11.78 4.66 -1.07
CA GLN A 284 -10.62 4.25 -0.27
C GLN A 284 -10.41 5.19 0.92
N PRO A 285 -11.26 5.15 1.98
CA PRO A 285 -11.15 6.06 3.13
C PRO A 285 -9.75 6.18 3.71
N VAL A 286 -9.04 5.06 3.75
CA VAL A 286 -7.70 4.96 4.31
C VAL A 286 -6.66 5.82 3.58
N VAL A 287 -6.86 6.10 2.29
CA VAL A 287 -5.94 6.92 1.44
C VAL A 287 -5.81 8.33 2.01
N CYS A 288 -6.90 8.90 2.51
CA CYS A 288 -6.86 10.20 3.17
C CYS A 288 -6.26 10.10 4.58
N GLU A 289 -6.43 8.98 5.27
CA GLU A 289 -5.88 8.79 6.62
C GLU A 289 -4.36 8.61 6.61
N PHE A 290 -3.78 7.97 5.58
CA PHE A 290 -2.33 7.84 5.44
C PHE A 290 -1.67 8.94 4.60
N SER A 291 -2.41 9.97 4.18
CA SER A 291 -1.80 11.21 3.66
C SER A 291 -1.00 11.92 4.76
N GLU A 292 -0.08 12.82 4.42
CA GLU A 292 0.66 13.62 5.42
C GLU A 292 -0.27 14.35 6.41
N THR A 293 -1.36 14.92 5.89
CA THR A 293 -2.37 15.60 6.73
C THR A 293 -3.08 14.61 7.64
N GLY A 294 -3.51 13.47 7.10
CA GLY A 294 -4.17 12.41 7.87
C GLY A 294 -3.26 11.87 8.97
N MET A 295 -1.99 11.61 8.66
CA MET A 295 -1.02 11.09 9.60
C MET A 295 -0.60 12.10 10.66
N ARG A 296 -0.54 13.40 10.32
CA ARG A 296 -0.36 14.44 11.32
C ARG A 296 -1.48 14.43 12.36
N ILE A 297 -2.74 14.30 11.94
CA ILE A 297 -3.88 14.17 12.86
C ILE A 297 -3.78 12.85 13.64
N PHE A 298 -3.46 11.75 12.96
CA PHE A 298 -3.30 10.44 13.57
C PHE A 298 -2.26 10.47 14.70
N ASN A 299 -1.06 11.01 14.44
CA ASN A 299 0.07 11.08 15.38
C ASN A 299 -0.17 12.07 16.55
N LEU A 300 -1.11 13.01 16.41
CA LEU A 300 -1.59 13.84 17.52
C LEU A 300 -2.51 13.05 18.46
N LEU A 301 -3.33 12.16 17.92
CA LEU A 301 -4.34 11.38 18.66
C LEU A 301 -3.82 10.04 19.16
N HIS A 302 -2.79 9.49 18.53
CA HIS A 302 -2.22 8.18 18.83
C HIS A 302 -0.77 8.37 19.29
N LYS A 303 -0.50 7.81 20.47
CA LYS A 303 0.84 7.81 21.08
C LYS A 303 1.22 6.39 21.40
N ARG A 304 2.52 6.11 21.24
CA ARG A 304 3.09 4.79 21.52
C ARG A 304 2.71 4.31 22.91
N ARG A 305 2.38 3.03 22.99
CA ARG A 305 1.96 2.40 24.24
C ARG A 305 3.18 1.90 25.02
N ALA A 306 3.30 2.32 26.27
CA ALA A 306 4.29 1.74 27.19
C ALA A 306 4.11 0.22 27.29
N GLY A 307 5.21 -0.52 27.25
CA GLY A 307 5.20 -1.99 27.31
C GLY A 307 4.98 -2.70 25.97
N VAL A 308 4.88 -1.95 24.86
CA VAL A 308 4.95 -2.48 23.49
C VAL A 308 6.22 -1.96 22.82
N ARG A 309 6.97 -2.84 22.18
CA ARG A 309 8.18 -2.46 21.42
C ARG A 309 7.82 -2.11 19.98
N TYR A 310 8.46 -1.09 19.44
CA TYR A 310 8.22 -0.59 18.08
C TYR A 310 9.54 -0.64 17.31
N TYR A 311 9.51 -1.29 16.16
CA TYR A 311 10.60 -1.35 15.20
C TYR A 311 10.06 -0.84 13.86
N THR A 312 10.69 0.18 13.31
CA THR A 312 10.31 0.72 12.00
C THR A 312 11.38 0.34 11.00
N ILE A 313 10.98 -0.35 9.94
CA ILE A 313 11.87 -0.76 8.85
C ILE A 313 11.40 -0.01 7.62
N SER A 314 12.30 0.75 6.99
CA SER A 314 11.95 1.60 5.85
C SER A 314 13.00 1.50 4.76
N GLY A 315 12.54 1.45 3.53
CA GLY A 315 13.33 1.30 2.34
C GLY A 315 13.84 2.63 1.79
N ASN A 316 15.04 2.57 1.22
CA ASN A 316 15.65 3.53 0.33
C ASN A 316 16.12 2.73 -0.89
N ALA A 317 15.19 2.41 -1.78
CA ALA A 317 15.44 1.52 -2.90
C ALA A 317 16.39 2.21 -3.89
N PRO A 318 17.54 1.63 -4.24
CA PRO A 318 18.45 2.24 -5.20
C PRO A 318 17.76 2.47 -6.53
N PHE A 319 17.83 3.70 -7.06
CA PHE A 319 17.12 4.09 -8.28
C PHE A 319 17.34 3.13 -9.45
N ASP A 320 18.56 2.64 -9.65
CA ASP A 320 18.89 1.75 -10.77
C ASP A 320 18.41 0.29 -10.56
N ASP A 321 18.04 -0.07 -9.32
CA ASP A 321 17.38 -1.35 -9.00
C ASP A 321 15.86 -1.29 -9.20
N LEU A 322 15.28 -0.09 -9.40
CA LEU A 322 13.85 0.06 -9.63
C LEU A 322 13.47 -0.34 -11.06
N ASN A 323 12.26 -0.90 -11.21
CA ASN A 323 11.63 -1.07 -12.52
C ASN A 323 11.18 0.28 -13.09
N ASN A 324 10.73 0.30 -14.34
CA ASN A 324 10.33 1.56 -15.00
C ASN A 324 9.28 2.34 -14.20
N PHE A 325 8.31 1.66 -13.59
CA PHE A 325 7.28 2.28 -12.77
C PHE A 325 7.86 2.87 -11.47
N GLY A 326 8.71 2.13 -10.78
CA GLY A 326 9.42 2.56 -9.58
C GLY A 326 10.30 3.77 -9.83
N LYS A 327 11.00 3.82 -10.96
CA LYS A 327 11.80 4.99 -11.35
C LYS A 327 10.97 6.25 -11.51
N VAL A 328 9.84 6.15 -12.21
CA VAL A 328 8.92 7.29 -12.33
C VAL A 328 8.42 7.70 -10.95
N MET A 329 7.96 6.75 -10.13
CA MET A 329 7.43 7.04 -8.80
C MET A 329 8.45 7.67 -7.84
N SER A 330 9.69 7.15 -7.80
CA SER A 330 10.76 7.69 -6.97
C SER A 330 11.11 9.15 -7.38
N LEU A 331 11.02 9.48 -8.67
CA LEU A 331 11.17 10.87 -9.14
C LEU A 331 9.96 11.77 -8.81
N LEU A 332 8.83 11.18 -8.42
CA LEU A 332 7.66 11.92 -7.97
C LEU A 332 7.66 12.16 -6.46
N ILE A 333 8.53 11.48 -5.72
CA ILE A 333 8.71 11.56 -4.26
C ILE A 333 9.98 12.36 -3.97
N GLU A 334 9.95 13.22 -2.96
CA GLU A 334 11.12 14.01 -2.60
C GLU A 334 12.02 13.24 -1.62
N GLY A 335 13.28 13.02 -2.02
CA GLY A 335 14.30 12.36 -1.22
C GLY A 335 14.21 10.83 -1.24
N PRO A 336 15.01 10.15 -0.39
CA PRO A 336 15.03 8.68 -0.32
C PRO A 336 13.64 8.08 -0.10
N ASP A 337 13.31 7.03 -0.86
CA ASP A 337 12.00 6.39 -0.82
C ASP A 337 12.06 4.90 -1.20
N ASP A 338 10.94 4.19 -0.99
CA ASP A 338 10.79 2.78 -1.38
C ASP A 338 9.92 2.57 -2.63
N GLY A 339 9.65 3.64 -3.39
CA GLY A 339 8.75 3.69 -4.54
C GLY A 339 7.36 4.26 -4.22
N ILE A 340 6.97 4.36 -2.95
CA ILE A 340 5.70 4.98 -2.52
C ILE A 340 5.89 5.83 -1.27
N VAL A 341 6.61 5.30 -0.28
CA VAL A 341 6.74 5.88 1.04
C VAL A 341 8.14 6.50 1.18
N PRO A 342 8.24 7.81 1.45
CA PRO A 342 9.52 8.43 1.77
C PRO A 342 10.17 7.72 2.97
N THR A 343 11.48 7.49 2.93
CA THR A 343 12.22 6.79 3.99
C THR A 343 12.05 7.47 5.36
N LEU A 344 11.97 8.81 5.37
CA LEU A 344 11.70 9.57 6.58
C LEU A 344 10.30 9.29 7.13
N SER A 345 9.28 9.24 6.27
CA SER A 345 7.92 8.88 6.67
C SER A 345 7.84 7.44 7.16
N GLY A 346 8.56 6.51 6.53
CA GLY A 346 8.69 5.13 6.98
C GLY A 346 9.30 4.98 8.38
N ASN A 347 10.12 5.95 8.80
CA ASN A 347 10.75 6.01 10.11
C ASN A 347 10.14 7.06 11.05
N GLY A 348 9.03 7.70 10.65
CA GLY A 348 8.40 8.87 11.29
C GLY A 348 7.73 8.61 12.65
N LEU A 349 8.29 7.72 13.48
CA LEU A 349 7.90 7.55 14.88
C LEU A 349 8.91 8.25 15.78
N ASP A 350 8.41 8.86 16.88
CA ASP A 350 9.22 9.53 17.91
C ASP A 350 10.49 8.73 18.30
N ASP A 351 11.59 9.45 18.65
CA ASP A 351 13.00 9.01 18.84
C ASP A 351 13.25 7.68 19.55
N ASP A 352 12.31 7.19 20.37
CA ASP A 352 12.43 5.89 21.04
C ASP A 352 12.14 4.69 20.11
N ALA A 353 11.78 4.94 18.84
CA ALA A 353 11.60 3.90 17.83
C ALA A 353 12.98 3.47 17.35
N LEU A 354 13.11 2.23 16.91
CA LEU A 354 14.37 1.73 16.36
C LEU A 354 14.25 1.75 14.82
N PRO A 355 14.67 2.84 14.15
CA PRO A 355 14.61 2.95 12.69
C PRO A 355 15.69 2.09 12.04
N LEU A 356 15.26 1.22 11.13
CA LEU A 356 16.11 0.26 10.44
C LEU A 356 15.99 0.49 8.93
N PRO A 357 16.90 1.26 8.31
CA PRO A 357 16.86 1.48 6.88
C PRO A 357 17.27 0.22 6.10
N THR A 358 16.61 -0.06 4.98
CA THR A 358 16.99 -1.09 4.00
C THR A 358 17.08 -0.50 2.60
N ASP A 359 17.65 -1.23 1.64
CA ASP A 359 17.74 -0.86 0.21
C ASP A 359 16.57 -1.46 -0.59
N GLU A 360 15.42 -1.64 0.04
CA GLU A 360 14.29 -2.41 -0.49
C GLU A 360 13.14 -1.51 -0.90
N ASN A 361 12.37 -1.96 -1.89
CA ASN A 361 11.18 -1.26 -2.37
C ASN A 361 9.88 -1.78 -1.72
N HIS A 362 8.80 -1.05 -1.96
CA HIS A 362 7.45 -1.25 -1.40
C HIS A 362 6.69 -2.47 -1.95
N GLY A 363 7.32 -3.31 -2.78
CA GLY A 363 6.77 -4.60 -3.23
C GLY A 363 6.82 -4.81 -4.75
N SER A 364 6.32 -3.85 -5.52
CA SER A 364 6.10 -3.98 -6.98
C SER A 364 6.98 -3.05 -7.82
N PHE A 365 7.99 -2.43 -7.22
CA PHE A 365 8.79 -1.38 -7.86
C PHE A 365 10.18 -1.84 -8.31
N GLY A 366 10.41 -3.15 -8.31
CA GLY A 366 11.68 -3.76 -8.66
C GLY A 366 11.88 -5.11 -7.97
N PRO A 367 12.99 -5.80 -8.24
CA PRO A 367 13.25 -7.16 -7.77
C PRO A 367 13.59 -7.25 -6.28
N ASN A 368 13.96 -6.14 -5.64
CA ASN A 368 14.40 -6.11 -4.24
C ASN A 368 13.33 -5.43 -3.38
N SER A 369 12.46 -6.20 -2.73
CA SER A 369 11.40 -5.69 -1.85
C SER A 369 11.62 -6.13 -0.40
N TYR A 370 10.80 -5.60 0.53
CA TYR A 370 10.81 -6.02 1.94
C TYR A 370 10.61 -7.54 2.14
N PHE A 371 10.09 -8.23 1.12
CA PHE A 371 9.73 -9.64 1.20
C PHE A 371 10.75 -10.58 0.54
N LYS A 372 11.49 -10.10 -0.46
CA LYS A 372 12.44 -10.92 -1.22
C LYS A 372 13.46 -10.07 -1.98
N ARG A 373 14.58 -10.69 -2.37
CA ARG A 373 15.56 -10.10 -3.29
C ARG A 373 15.70 -10.92 -4.57
N GLY A 374 15.89 -10.23 -5.68
CA GLY A 374 16.13 -10.85 -6.98
C GLY A 374 14.90 -11.54 -7.60
N ALA A 375 15.13 -12.17 -8.74
CA ALA A 375 14.17 -13.02 -9.43
C ALA A 375 14.12 -14.43 -8.81
N GLU A 376 13.09 -15.21 -9.17
CA GLU A 376 12.95 -16.57 -8.62
C GLU A 376 14.08 -17.52 -9.07
N PRO A 377 14.64 -18.37 -8.17
CA PRO A 377 14.26 -18.49 -6.77
C PRO A 377 14.71 -17.30 -5.94
N ALA A 378 13.77 -16.74 -5.17
CA ALA A 378 13.95 -15.64 -4.22
C ALA A 378 15.30 -15.73 -3.48
N GLU A 379 15.98 -14.63 -3.15
CA GLU A 379 16.86 -14.60 -1.98
C GLU A 379 16.10 -13.99 -0.79
N PRO A 380 16.48 -14.30 0.47
CA PRO A 380 15.93 -13.62 1.63
C PRO A 380 16.10 -12.11 1.54
N SER A 381 15.11 -11.38 2.03
CA SER A 381 15.16 -9.92 2.09
C SER A 381 16.22 -9.43 3.09
N ARG A 382 16.72 -8.19 2.94
CA ARG A 382 17.46 -7.47 3.99
C ARG A 382 16.56 -7.13 5.17
N THR A 383 15.28 -6.89 4.94
CA THR A 383 14.29 -6.86 6.03
C THR A 383 14.38 -8.13 6.89
N PHE A 384 14.50 -9.31 6.29
CA PHE A 384 14.72 -10.54 7.05
C PHE A 384 16.14 -10.64 7.61
N THR A 385 17.15 -10.66 6.74
CA THR A 385 18.54 -10.98 7.12
C THR A 385 19.18 -9.93 8.00
N ASP A 386 18.89 -8.65 7.74
CA ASP A 386 19.51 -7.55 8.45
C ASP A 386 18.70 -7.01 9.62
N CYS A 387 17.38 -7.20 9.63
CA CYS A 387 16.51 -6.63 10.67
C CYS A 387 15.81 -7.72 11.50
N LEU A 388 14.84 -8.42 10.90
CA LEU A 388 13.95 -9.33 11.63
C LEU A 388 14.70 -10.53 12.21
N SER A 389 15.62 -11.16 11.48
CA SER A 389 16.37 -12.31 11.98
C SER A 389 17.28 -11.94 13.15
N LYS A 390 17.82 -10.72 13.21
CA LYS A 390 18.66 -10.28 14.33
C LYS A 390 17.84 -10.12 15.61
N VAL A 391 16.65 -9.55 15.50
CA VAL A 391 15.76 -9.27 16.65
C VAL A 391 14.93 -10.48 17.05
N LEU A 392 14.40 -11.21 16.08
CA LEU A 392 13.45 -12.31 16.29
C LEU A 392 14.13 -13.67 16.29
N VAL A 393 15.23 -13.90 15.56
CA VAL A 393 15.86 -15.23 15.49
C VAL A 393 17.08 -15.31 16.42
N ALA A 394 18.05 -14.42 16.23
CA ALA A 394 19.37 -14.47 16.85
C ALA A 394 19.46 -13.87 18.27
N GLY A 395 18.51 -13.01 18.66
CA GLY A 395 18.57 -12.29 19.95
C GLY A 395 17.24 -12.25 20.69
N SER A 396 17.30 -11.93 21.99
CA SER A 396 16.14 -11.64 22.81
C SER A 396 15.65 -10.22 22.49
N LEU A 397 14.39 -10.10 22.08
CA LEU A 397 13.72 -8.82 21.90
C LEU A 397 14.08 -7.85 23.05
N GLY A 398 14.65 -6.67 22.76
CA GLY A 398 14.92 -5.63 23.76
C GLY A 398 16.34 -5.08 23.86
N GLU A 399 17.33 -5.66 23.17
CA GLU A 399 18.66 -5.02 23.07
C GLU A 399 18.62 -3.89 22.03
N PRO A 400 19.12 -2.67 22.34
CA PRO A 400 19.26 -1.58 21.37
C PRO A 400 20.14 -2.04 20.21
N TRP A 401 19.52 -2.36 19.08
CA TRP A 401 20.26 -2.69 17.88
C TRP A 401 20.66 -1.40 17.19
N VAL A 402 21.97 -1.13 17.14
CA VAL A 402 22.50 -0.13 16.21
C VAL A 402 22.57 -0.82 14.85
N ALA A 403 21.55 -0.60 14.03
CA ALA A 403 21.68 -0.87 12.61
C ALA A 403 22.96 -0.18 12.15
N ARG A 404 23.90 -0.91 11.55
CA ARG A 404 24.85 -0.23 10.68
C ARG A 404 23.97 0.40 9.62
N ALA A 405 23.86 1.73 9.64
CA ALA A 405 23.31 2.47 8.52
C ALA A 405 23.97 1.87 7.29
N VAL A 406 23.18 1.17 6.47
CA VAL A 406 23.65 0.78 5.16
C VAL A 406 24.03 2.11 4.54
N SER A 407 25.30 2.29 4.19
CA SER A 407 25.75 3.49 3.52
C SER A 407 24.76 3.75 2.41
N ALA A 408 24.02 4.87 2.50
CA ALA A 408 23.05 5.21 1.47
C ALA A 408 23.81 5.13 0.16
N VAL A 409 23.45 4.16 -0.67
CA VAL A 409 23.92 4.16 -2.05
C VAL A 409 23.46 5.51 -2.59
N GLN A 410 24.37 6.27 -3.21
CA GLN A 410 24.00 7.57 -3.76
C GLN A 410 22.74 7.37 -4.59
N ASP A 411 21.71 8.10 -4.20
CA ASP A 411 20.42 7.94 -4.84
C ASP A 411 20.56 8.43 -6.28
N GLY A 412 20.29 7.54 -7.24
CA GLY A 412 20.33 7.89 -8.65
C GLY A 412 19.34 9.00 -8.99
N THR A 413 18.34 9.28 -8.14
CA THR A 413 17.43 10.43 -8.29
C THR A 413 18.15 11.77 -8.20
N GLU A 414 19.29 11.88 -7.51
CA GLU A 414 20.06 13.13 -7.39
C GLU A 414 20.52 13.65 -8.76
N ARG A 415 20.57 12.78 -9.79
CA ARG A 415 20.88 13.17 -11.18
C ARG A 415 19.72 13.85 -11.90
N PHE A 416 18.51 13.78 -11.34
CA PHE A 416 17.26 14.28 -11.92
C PHE A 416 16.59 15.29 -10.97
N ILE A 417 17.21 16.45 -10.81
CA ILE A 417 16.74 17.47 -9.86
C ILE A 417 15.51 18.26 -10.34
N SER A 418 15.02 18.01 -11.55
CA SER A 418 13.88 18.69 -12.16
C SER A 418 13.01 17.72 -12.93
N ARG A 419 11.71 18.03 -12.99
CA ARG A 419 10.70 17.23 -13.71
C ARG A 419 9.64 18.13 -14.34
N VAL A 420 9.00 17.63 -15.39
CA VAL A 420 7.73 18.18 -15.86
C VAL A 420 6.57 17.43 -15.20
N PRO A 421 5.42 18.09 -14.95
CA PRO A 421 4.22 17.41 -14.48
C PRO A 421 3.80 16.26 -15.41
N LEU A 422 3.09 15.27 -14.87
CA LEU A 422 2.43 14.27 -15.71
C LEU A 422 1.48 14.97 -16.69
N ALA A 423 1.41 14.46 -17.93
CA ALA A 423 0.42 14.92 -18.89
C ALA A 423 -0.30 13.75 -19.50
N THR A 424 -1.63 13.84 -19.46
CA THR A 424 -2.53 12.74 -19.78
C THR A 424 -3.43 13.14 -20.93
N ASN A 425 -3.49 12.29 -21.94
CA ASN A 425 -4.22 12.51 -23.18
C ASN A 425 -4.94 11.23 -23.60
N VAL A 426 -6.04 11.34 -24.35
CA VAL A 426 -6.72 10.17 -24.93
C VAL A 426 -6.38 10.10 -26.41
N LEU A 427 -5.82 8.96 -26.85
CA LEU A 427 -5.46 8.69 -28.24
C LEU A 427 -6.23 7.47 -28.77
N ARG A 428 -6.84 7.62 -29.94
CA ARG A 428 -7.42 6.51 -30.70
C ARG A 428 -6.38 5.79 -31.55
N SER A 429 -6.75 4.63 -32.08
CA SER A 429 -5.90 3.88 -33.01
C SER A 429 -5.46 4.77 -34.17
N ASN A 430 -4.15 4.77 -34.44
CA ASN A 430 -3.44 5.57 -35.42
C ASN A 430 -3.31 7.07 -35.11
N GLU A 431 -3.85 7.58 -34.00
CA GLU A 431 -3.58 8.94 -33.55
C GLU A 431 -2.19 9.05 -32.91
N SER A 432 -1.60 10.25 -33.02
CA SER A 432 -0.31 10.58 -32.45
C SER A 432 -0.38 11.87 -31.65
N LEU A 433 0.32 11.92 -30.52
CA LEU A 433 0.56 13.10 -29.72
C LEU A 433 2.05 13.45 -29.79
N THR A 434 2.34 14.74 -29.86
CA THR A 434 3.69 15.28 -29.68
C THR A 434 3.68 16.23 -28.49
N ARG A 435 4.43 15.90 -27.44
CA ARG A 435 4.64 16.77 -26.29
C ARG A 435 6.05 17.35 -26.35
N GLU A 436 6.17 18.67 -26.26
CA GLU A 436 7.46 19.35 -26.22
C GLU A 436 7.91 19.55 -24.77
N VAL A 437 9.18 19.24 -24.49
CA VAL A 437 9.82 19.38 -23.18
C VAL A 437 11.14 20.09 -23.39
N SER A 438 11.34 21.24 -22.75
CA SER A 438 12.62 21.96 -22.82
C SER A 438 13.48 21.60 -21.63
N ILE A 439 14.74 21.22 -21.88
CA ILE A 439 15.72 20.85 -20.85
C ILE A 439 17.04 21.60 -21.08
N GLU A 440 17.85 21.70 -20.03
CA GLU A 440 19.18 22.34 -20.08
C GLU A 440 20.31 21.40 -20.51
N GLY A 441 19.95 20.14 -20.79
CA GLY A 441 20.89 19.07 -21.04
C GLY A 441 21.39 18.42 -19.74
N GLY A 442 22.25 17.42 -19.88
CA GLY A 442 22.63 16.53 -18.77
C GLY A 442 21.77 15.26 -18.73
N PRO A 443 21.78 14.50 -17.62
CA PRO A 443 20.98 13.29 -17.50
C PRO A 443 19.49 13.58 -17.72
N ALA A 444 18.82 12.79 -18.55
CA ALA A 444 17.38 12.94 -18.79
C ALA A 444 16.69 11.58 -18.86
N LEU A 445 15.46 11.53 -18.35
CA LEU A 445 14.57 10.40 -18.39
C LEU A 445 13.26 10.85 -19.02
N PHE A 446 12.80 10.11 -20.02
CA PHE A 446 11.51 10.34 -20.67
C PHE A 446 10.70 9.05 -20.62
N ALA A 447 9.47 9.12 -20.14
CA ALA A 447 8.60 7.97 -20.03
C ALA A 447 7.23 8.24 -20.67
N ALA A 448 6.65 7.19 -21.23
CA ALA A 448 5.28 7.18 -21.71
C ALA A 448 4.61 5.85 -21.38
N GLN A 449 3.33 5.90 -21.04
CA GLN A 449 2.53 4.73 -20.70
C GLN A 449 1.19 4.83 -21.40
N ALA A 450 0.65 3.70 -21.86
CA ALA A 450 -0.75 3.59 -22.26
C ALA A 450 -1.44 2.56 -21.34
N GLN A 451 -2.61 2.92 -20.81
CA GLN A 451 -3.35 2.03 -19.91
C GLN A 451 -3.90 0.80 -20.63
N THR A 452 -4.22 0.95 -21.91
CA THR A 452 -4.72 -0.12 -22.77
C THR A 452 -4.15 0.04 -24.17
N GLY A 453 -4.12 -1.06 -24.93
CA GLY A 453 -3.66 -1.04 -26.30
C GLY A 453 -2.13 -1.08 -26.44
N THR A 454 -1.65 -0.79 -27.65
CA THR A 454 -0.22 -0.81 -27.98
C THR A 454 0.29 0.60 -28.28
N LEU A 455 1.24 1.05 -27.46
CA LEU A 455 1.89 2.35 -27.56
C LEU A 455 3.25 2.23 -28.27
N SER A 456 3.48 3.09 -29.25
CA SER A 456 4.82 3.39 -29.76
C SER A 456 5.29 4.73 -29.19
N PHE A 457 6.57 4.78 -28.79
CA PHE A 457 7.16 5.94 -28.14
C PHE A 457 8.54 6.24 -28.73
N THR A 458 8.70 7.46 -29.24
CA THR A 458 9.91 7.95 -29.91
C THR A 458 10.22 9.35 -29.39
N LEU A 459 11.51 9.68 -29.33
CA LEU A 459 11.96 11.03 -29.02
C LEU A 459 12.50 11.72 -30.28
N VAL A 460 12.33 13.04 -30.35
CA VAL A 460 13.06 13.89 -31.30
C VAL A 460 13.92 14.85 -30.48
N ALA A 461 15.24 14.77 -30.66
CA ALA A 461 16.20 15.63 -29.97
C ALA A 461 16.18 17.07 -30.55
N PRO A 462 16.79 18.05 -29.86
CA PRO A 462 16.82 19.45 -30.30
C PRO A 462 17.47 19.66 -31.68
N ASP A 463 18.44 18.81 -32.05
CA ASP A 463 19.08 18.82 -33.37
C ASP A 463 18.24 18.17 -34.48
N GLY A 464 17.05 17.67 -34.15
CA GLY A 464 16.13 16.99 -35.07
C GLY A 464 16.40 15.49 -35.23
N SER A 465 17.39 14.93 -34.54
CA SER A 465 17.63 13.48 -34.57
C SER A 465 16.46 12.72 -33.92
N VAL A 466 16.10 11.59 -34.54
CA VAL A 466 15.01 10.72 -34.06
C VAL A 466 15.62 9.57 -33.27
N ILE A 467 15.19 9.43 -32.02
CA ILE A 467 15.61 8.38 -31.10
C ILE A 467 14.42 7.46 -30.86
N ASP A 468 14.42 6.34 -31.57
CA ASP A 468 13.43 5.27 -31.45
C ASP A 468 14.05 4.02 -30.76
N PRO A 469 13.27 2.94 -30.53
CA PRO A 469 13.80 1.75 -29.88
C PRO A 469 14.97 1.10 -30.65
N ALA A 470 14.98 1.21 -31.98
CA ALA A 470 16.06 0.65 -32.81
C ALA A 470 17.35 1.47 -32.68
N PHE A 471 17.25 2.80 -32.65
CA PHE A 471 18.37 3.69 -32.35
C PHE A 471 18.97 3.38 -30.97
N ALA A 472 18.13 3.22 -29.94
CA ALA A 472 18.60 2.92 -28.59
C ALA A 472 19.29 1.54 -28.50
N ALA A 473 18.73 0.52 -29.17
CA ALA A 473 19.38 -0.79 -29.26
C ALA A 473 20.74 -0.74 -29.98
N ALA A 474 20.90 0.15 -30.97
CA ALA A 474 22.15 0.34 -31.70
C ALA A 474 23.18 1.21 -30.93
N THR A 475 22.75 2.00 -29.95
CA THR A 475 23.59 2.97 -29.22
C THR A 475 23.40 2.93 -27.69
N PRO A 476 23.53 1.75 -27.04
CA PRO A 476 23.20 1.58 -25.62
C PRO A 476 24.09 2.38 -24.66
N SER A 477 25.24 2.88 -25.11
CA SER A 477 26.11 3.79 -24.34
C SER A 477 25.62 5.24 -24.32
N LEU A 478 24.73 5.64 -25.24
CA LEU A 478 24.18 6.98 -25.34
C LEU A 478 22.79 7.06 -24.73
N VAL A 479 21.95 6.07 -25.03
CA VAL A 479 20.56 6.00 -24.58
C VAL A 479 20.17 4.56 -24.31
N THR A 480 19.47 4.33 -23.21
CA THR A 480 18.84 3.05 -22.91
C THR A 480 17.33 3.17 -23.10
N PHE A 481 16.72 2.18 -23.76
CA PHE A 481 15.27 2.07 -23.89
C PHE A 481 14.78 0.78 -23.24
N LYS A 482 13.76 0.86 -22.40
CA LYS A 482 13.12 -0.29 -21.76
C LYS A 482 11.60 -0.16 -21.80
N VAL A 483 10.91 -1.28 -21.96
CA VAL A 483 9.45 -1.38 -21.79
C VAL A 483 9.16 -2.43 -20.73
N GLU A 484 8.52 -2.03 -19.64
CA GLU A 484 8.16 -2.87 -18.51
C GLU A 484 6.85 -2.36 -17.92
N ASP A 485 5.93 -3.27 -17.57
CA ASP A 485 4.62 -2.94 -16.98
C ASP A 485 3.82 -1.86 -17.73
N GLY A 486 3.93 -1.87 -19.07
CA GLY A 486 3.25 -0.91 -19.95
C GLY A 486 3.91 0.47 -20.04
N ILE A 487 5.04 0.68 -19.37
CA ILE A 487 5.79 1.93 -19.37
C ILE A 487 7.00 1.80 -20.28
N ALA A 488 7.02 2.60 -21.34
CA ALA A 488 8.15 2.78 -22.24
C ALA A 488 9.02 3.93 -21.73
N LEU A 489 10.32 3.68 -21.54
CA LEU A 489 11.22 4.60 -20.84
C LEU A 489 12.55 4.72 -21.59
N TYR A 490 12.96 5.96 -21.86
CA TYR A 490 14.29 6.32 -22.34
C TYR A 490 15.09 6.97 -21.21
N GLU A 491 16.32 6.52 -20.98
CA GLU A 491 17.32 7.23 -20.16
C GLU A 491 18.50 7.65 -21.02
N ILE A 492 18.87 8.92 -20.94
CA ILE A 492 19.96 9.54 -21.70
C ILE A 492 20.93 10.14 -20.68
N ALA A 493 22.16 9.63 -20.63
CA ALA A 493 23.14 10.09 -19.63
C ALA A 493 23.54 11.56 -19.80
N THR A 494 23.59 12.04 -21.04
CA THR A 494 23.93 13.42 -21.41
C THR A 494 23.06 13.88 -22.58
N ALA A 495 21.81 14.23 -22.28
CA ALA A 495 20.90 14.83 -23.23
C ALA A 495 21.37 16.24 -23.64
N GLN A 496 21.10 16.62 -24.88
CA GLN A 496 21.37 17.96 -25.39
C GLN A 496 20.41 18.98 -24.77
N ALA A 497 20.92 20.19 -24.52
CA ALA A 497 20.08 21.33 -24.16
C ALA A 497 19.15 21.71 -25.32
N GLY A 498 17.90 22.05 -25.01
CA GLY A 498 16.91 22.51 -25.98
C GLY A 498 15.57 21.79 -25.84
N THR A 499 14.74 21.95 -26.86
CA THR A 499 13.38 21.39 -26.88
C THR A 499 13.40 19.98 -27.46
N TRP A 500 13.11 19.00 -26.61
CA TRP A 500 12.86 17.62 -26.96
C TRP A 500 11.39 17.42 -27.29
N LYS A 501 11.10 16.51 -28.22
CA LYS A 501 9.72 16.11 -28.53
C LYS A 501 9.50 14.65 -28.15
N MET A 502 8.54 14.42 -27.27
CA MET A 502 8.02 13.11 -26.94
C MET A 502 6.88 12.79 -27.92
N VAL A 503 7.13 11.87 -28.84
CA VAL A 503 6.16 11.45 -29.86
C VAL A 503 5.59 10.10 -29.47
N THR A 504 4.32 10.09 -29.11
CA THR A 504 3.57 8.88 -28.75
C THR A 504 2.50 8.59 -29.80
N ARG A 505 2.40 7.35 -30.24
CA ARG A 505 1.37 6.93 -31.21
C ARG A 505 0.77 5.60 -30.80
N MET A 506 -0.56 5.52 -30.85
CA MET A 506 -1.31 4.29 -30.60
C MET A 506 -1.46 3.51 -31.90
N SER A 507 -1.03 2.25 -31.94
CA SER A 507 -1.29 1.38 -33.09
C SER A 507 -2.58 0.58 -32.92
N ASP A 508 -2.94 0.28 -31.68
CA ASP A 508 -4.15 -0.45 -31.30
C ASP A 508 -4.68 0.18 -30.01
N ALA A 509 -5.86 0.80 -30.06
CA ALA A 509 -6.54 1.38 -28.92
C ALA A 509 -8.03 0.98 -28.96
N PRO A 510 -8.72 0.95 -27.80
CA PRO A 510 -10.17 0.79 -27.76
C PRO A 510 -10.90 1.85 -28.61
N PRO A 511 -12.17 1.60 -29.02
CA PRO A 511 -12.94 2.56 -29.82
C PRO A 511 -13.06 3.96 -29.20
N ASP A 512 -13.12 4.02 -27.86
CA ASP A 512 -13.20 5.28 -27.10
C ASP A 512 -11.84 5.96 -26.90
N GLY A 513 -10.76 5.33 -27.40
CA GLY A 513 -9.37 5.73 -27.21
C GLY A 513 -8.71 5.08 -25.99
N ALA A 514 -7.38 5.11 -25.99
CA ALA A 514 -6.53 4.74 -24.86
C ALA A 514 -5.96 5.99 -24.22
N GLU A 515 -5.90 6.00 -22.89
CA GLU A 515 -5.24 7.06 -22.15
C GLU A 515 -3.73 6.86 -22.19
N VAL A 516 -3.02 7.92 -22.57
CA VAL A 516 -1.58 7.99 -22.70
C VAL A 516 -1.04 9.05 -21.75
N ILE A 517 -0.17 8.61 -20.85
CA ILE A 517 0.49 9.43 -19.84
C ILE A 517 1.93 9.62 -20.28
N THR A 518 2.44 10.85 -20.16
CA THR A 518 3.83 11.19 -20.47
C THR A 518 4.49 11.86 -19.27
N PHE A 519 5.77 11.56 -19.07
CA PHE A 519 6.60 12.08 -17.99
C PHE A 519 8.01 12.39 -18.49
N ALA A 520 8.64 13.42 -17.94
CA ALA A 520 10.08 13.63 -18.13
C ALA A 520 10.72 14.21 -16.87
N ALA A 521 11.93 13.74 -16.57
CA ALA A 521 12.80 14.25 -15.52
C ALA A 521 14.20 14.47 -16.07
N PHE A 522 14.92 15.43 -15.52
CA PHE A 522 16.22 15.84 -16.05
C PHE A 522 17.07 16.48 -14.97
N GLY A 523 18.38 16.32 -15.11
CA GLY A 523 19.37 17.14 -14.43
C GLY A 523 19.39 18.54 -15.01
N GLY A 524 19.82 19.50 -14.20
CA GLY A 524 19.97 20.90 -14.58
C GLY A 524 20.71 21.65 -13.50
N ASN A 525 21.03 22.92 -13.73
CA ASN A 525 21.54 23.78 -12.66
C ASN A 525 20.48 24.75 -12.14
N GLN A 526 19.28 24.70 -12.72
CA GLN A 526 18.15 25.54 -12.36
C GLN A 526 17.09 24.68 -11.67
N GLN A 527 16.54 25.18 -10.57
CA GLN A 527 15.43 24.54 -9.89
C GLN A 527 14.35 25.58 -9.62
N LEU A 528 13.10 25.24 -9.90
CA LEU A 528 11.94 26.01 -9.48
C LEU A 528 11.25 25.27 -8.34
N GLN A 529 11.38 25.77 -7.12
CA GLN A 529 10.68 25.21 -5.97
C GLN A 529 9.42 26.05 -5.69
N GLY A 530 8.26 25.42 -5.79
CA GLY A 530 6.98 26.00 -5.39
C GLY A 530 6.61 25.61 -3.97
N ALA A 531 5.97 26.50 -3.23
CA ALA A 531 5.39 26.22 -1.93
C ALA A 531 4.08 27.01 -1.75
N ALA A 532 3.16 26.47 -0.97
CA ALA A 532 2.03 27.21 -0.43
C ALA A 532 2.25 27.42 1.07
N ASP A 533 1.73 28.51 1.64
CA ASP A 533 1.81 28.74 3.08
C ASP A 533 0.99 27.71 3.89
N ARG A 534 0.03 27.05 3.24
CA ARG A 534 -0.84 26.02 3.82
C ARG A 534 -1.22 25.01 2.74
N LEU A 535 -1.48 23.77 3.15
CA LEU A 535 -2.02 22.73 2.25
C LEU A 535 -3.53 22.87 2.02
N TRP A 536 -4.26 23.51 2.95
CA TRP A 536 -5.72 23.63 2.90
C TRP A 536 -6.17 25.05 3.24
N TYR A 537 -7.20 25.51 2.55
CA TYR A 537 -7.79 26.83 2.72
C TYR A 537 -9.31 26.71 2.93
N VAL A 538 -9.84 27.41 3.93
CA VAL A 538 -11.30 27.58 4.04
C VAL A 538 -11.75 28.64 3.02
N PRO A 539 -12.96 28.51 2.42
CA PRO A 539 -13.47 29.49 1.47
C PRO A 539 -13.34 30.93 1.99
N GLY A 540 -12.81 31.83 1.15
CA GLY A 540 -12.53 33.23 1.50
C GLY A 540 -11.16 33.50 2.12
N SER A 541 -10.35 32.47 2.40
CA SER A 541 -8.97 32.66 2.88
C SER A 541 -8.05 33.16 1.77
N THR A 542 -7.04 33.96 2.14
CA THR A 542 -5.92 34.31 1.25
C THR A 542 -4.95 33.14 1.14
N VAL A 543 -4.55 32.82 -0.09
CA VAL A 543 -3.52 31.82 -0.43
C VAL A 543 -2.22 32.55 -0.71
N ILE A 544 -1.11 32.14 -0.07
CA ILE A 544 0.22 32.63 -0.39
C ILE A 544 0.99 31.52 -1.09
N LEU A 545 1.20 31.69 -2.40
CA LEU A 545 2.07 30.84 -3.19
C LEU A 545 3.44 31.50 -3.30
N THR A 546 4.48 30.75 -2.98
CA THR A 546 5.88 31.17 -3.12
C THR A 546 6.54 30.31 -4.18
N ALA A 547 7.31 30.93 -5.08
CA ALA A 547 8.16 30.21 -6.01
C ALA A 547 9.59 30.75 -5.92
N THR A 548 10.53 29.85 -5.69
CA THR A 548 11.97 30.14 -5.62
C THR A 548 12.65 29.53 -6.82
N LEU A 549 13.29 30.36 -7.65
CA LEU A 549 14.11 29.91 -8.76
C LEU A 549 15.58 29.99 -8.34
N SER A 550 16.25 28.85 -8.28
CA SER A 550 17.70 28.76 -8.10
C SER A 550 18.39 28.47 -9.43
N GLY A 551 19.71 28.70 -9.50
CA GLY A 551 20.49 28.61 -10.74
C GLY A 551 20.65 29.93 -11.48
N SER A 552 21.56 29.95 -12.47
CA SER A 552 21.80 31.14 -13.29
C SER A 552 20.82 31.20 -14.45
N VAL A 553 19.79 32.05 -14.34
CA VAL A 553 18.74 32.19 -15.35
C VAL A 553 18.78 33.60 -15.94
N ALA A 554 18.95 33.72 -17.26
CA ALA A 554 19.00 35.02 -17.93
C ALA A 554 17.66 35.77 -17.83
N SER A 555 16.55 35.05 -18.00
CA SER A 555 15.18 35.51 -17.81
C SER A 555 14.27 34.31 -17.58
N ALA A 556 13.24 34.46 -16.74
CA ALA A 556 12.23 33.43 -16.51
C ALA A 556 10.83 34.03 -16.47
N THR A 557 9.88 33.34 -17.09
CA THR A 557 8.44 33.55 -16.86
C THR A 557 7.99 32.46 -15.93
N VAL A 558 7.54 32.82 -14.73
CA VAL A 558 7.03 31.84 -13.77
C VAL A 558 5.52 31.92 -13.78
N THR A 559 4.86 30.79 -14.00
CA THR A 559 3.40 30.67 -13.94
C THR A 559 3.01 29.74 -12.81
N ALA A 560 1.94 30.07 -12.10
CA ALA A 560 1.32 29.19 -11.11
C ALA A 560 -0.09 28.84 -11.59
N SER A 561 -0.46 27.57 -11.43
CA SER A 561 -1.84 27.10 -11.67
C SER A 561 -2.42 26.64 -10.34
N LEU A 562 -3.60 27.16 -9.97
CA LEU A 562 -4.33 26.76 -8.78
C LEU A 562 -5.58 26.00 -9.20
N SER A 563 -5.60 24.70 -8.96
CA SER A 563 -6.79 23.87 -9.14
C SER A 563 -7.66 23.94 -7.90
N ARG A 564 -8.89 24.43 -8.05
CA ARG A 564 -9.86 24.56 -6.95
C ARG A 564 -10.74 23.31 -6.84
N ALA A 565 -11.38 23.13 -5.68
CA ALA A 565 -12.27 21.99 -5.42
C ALA A 565 -13.51 21.92 -6.33
N ASP A 566 -13.86 23.03 -7.00
CA ASP A 566 -14.92 23.11 -8.02
C ASP A 566 -14.41 22.76 -9.43
N SER A 567 -13.20 22.21 -9.53
CA SER A 567 -12.53 21.82 -10.79
C SER A 567 -12.20 22.98 -11.73
N VAL A 568 -12.25 24.23 -11.25
CA VAL A 568 -11.73 25.37 -11.99
C VAL A 568 -10.24 25.52 -11.68
N THR A 569 -9.44 25.64 -12.74
CA THR A 569 -8.02 25.96 -12.62
C THR A 569 -7.80 27.44 -12.95
N ASP A 570 -7.33 28.20 -11.98
CA ASP A 570 -6.89 29.58 -12.17
C ASP A 570 -5.41 29.59 -12.54
N ALA A 571 -5.03 30.36 -13.57
CA ALA A 571 -3.64 30.52 -13.98
C ALA A 571 -3.14 31.94 -13.68
N PHE A 572 -1.96 32.03 -13.06
CA PHE A 572 -1.32 33.27 -12.65
C PHE A 572 0.05 33.36 -13.30
N THR A 573 0.39 34.52 -13.87
CA THR A 573 1.79 34.84 -14.18
C THR A 573 2.38 35.56 -12.98
N LEU A 574 3.47 35.03 -12.43
CA LEU A 574 4.16 35.59 -11.29
C LEU A 574 5.22 36.59 -11.76
N SER A 575 5.25 37.77 -11.13
CA SER A 575 6.24 38.80 -11.41
C SER A 575 7.48 38.60 -10.54
N ARG A 576 8.68 38.79 -11.11
CA ARG A 576 9.95 38.69 -10.38
C ARG A 576 10.11 39.86 -9.40
N HIS A 577 10.46 39.54 -8.16
CA HIS A 577 10.86 40.48 -7.11
C HIS A 577 12.26 40.12 -6.59
N PRO A 578 13.12 41.11 -6.31
CA PRO A 578 14.44 40.86 -5.73
C PRO A 578 14.35 40.19 -4.34
N PRO A 579 15.27 39.28 -3.97
CA PRO A 579 16.47 38.88 -4.73
C PRO A 579 16.26 37.74 -5.75
N ALA A 580 15.21 36.93 -5.69
CA ALA A 580 14.89 35.87 -6.67
C ALA A 580 13.50 35.25 -6.45
N CYS A 581 12.54 36.01 -5.93
CA CYS A 581 11.21 35.50 -5.55
C CYS A 581 10.15 35.96 -6.55
N PHE A 582 9.14 35.14 -6.83
CA PHE A 582 8.07 35.47 -7.78
C PHE A 582 6.70 35.49 -7.09
N ALA A 583 5.87 36.51 -7.35
CA ALA A 583 4.54 36.66 -6.72
C ALA A 583 3.47 37.22 -7.68
N ALA A 584 2.20 36.86 -7.44
CA ALA A 584 1.07 37.27 -8.28
C ALA A 584 0.47 38.65 -7.91
N ASN A 585 0.42 38.99 -6.61
CA ASN A 585 -0.31 40.19 -6.14
C ASN A 585 0.31 40.93 -4.93
N THR A 586 1.32 40.39 -4.23
CA THR A 586 1.95 41.06 -3.06
C THR A 586 3.44 40.78 -2.95
N SER A 587 4.16 41.70 -2.29
CA SER A 587 5.62 41.73 -2.13
C SER A 587 6.19 40.45 -1.53
N CYS A 588 7.32 39.98 -2.07
CA CYS A 588 8.14 38.94 -1.46
C CYS A 588 8.61 39.35 -0.06
N ARG A 589 8.13 38.65 0.98
CA ARG A 589 8.58 38.86 2.36
C ARG A 589 9.77 37.96 2.67
N THR A 590 10.81 38.53 3.26
CA THR A 590 12.08 37.84 3.53
C THR A 590 12.19 37.22 4.92
N ARG A 591 11.17 37.26 5.80
CA ARG A 591 11.19 36.59 7.13
C ARG A 591 9.82 36.16 7.69
N PRO A 592 9.75 35.13 8.57
CA PRO A 592 8.50 34.60 9.14
C PRO A 592 7.96 35.33 10.39
N ASP A 593 8.62 36.37 10.89
CA ASP A 593 8.29 36.89 12.22
C ASP A 593 7.42 38.16 12.16
N THR A 594 6.26 38.07 12.83
CA THR A 594 5.23 39.08 13.15
C THR A 594 4.06 39.25 12.17
N TRP A 595 2.89 38.86 12.68
CA TRP A 595 1.59 38.89 12.02
C TRP A 595 0.80 40.16 12.41
N LYS A 596 0.08 40.71 11.43
CA LYS A 596 -1.28 41.23 11.57
C LYS A 596 -2.09 40.75 10.39
#